data_AF-A0A1B6NV89-F1
#
_entry.id   AF-A0A1B6NV89-F1
#
_cell.length_a   1.000
_cell.length_b   1.000
_cell.length_c   1.000
_cell.angle_alpha   90.00
_cell.angle_beta   90.00
_cell.angle_gamma   90.00
#
_symmetry.space_group_name_H-M   'P 1'
#
loop_
_entity.id
_entity.type
_entity.pdbx_description
1 polymer ?
#
loop_
_entity_poly.entity_id
_entity_poly.type
_entity_poly.pdbx_seq_one_letter_code
_entity_poly.pdbx_strand_id
1 'polypeptide(L)' 'MGLITEAEQAESIIAEQQADAVALARGILYDPHWPWHAAAELGATVKAPKQYLRSSPHGRPSPIE' A
#
# COMPACT_ATOMS: atom_id res chain seq x y z
N MET A 1 -17.41 0.47 -10.05
CA MET A 1 -16.77 1.80 -10.17
C MET A 1 -15.46 1.75 -9.40
N GLY A 2 -14.31 1.90 -10.08
CA GLY A 2 -12.98 1.83 -9.46
C GLY A 2 -12.65 3.10 -8.67
N LEU A 3 -12.74 3.00 -7.34
CA LEU A 3 -12.46 4.06 -6.37
C LEU A 3 -11.84 3.45 -5.11
N ILE A 4 -10.88 2.55 -5.28
CA ILE A 4 -10.14 2.00 -4.14
C ILE A 4 -9.12 3.06 -3.74
N THR A 5 -9.38 3.71 -2.60
CA THR A 5 -8.51 4.73 -2.01
C THR A 5 -7.88 4.24 -0.72
N GLU A 6 -8.56 3.36 0.01
CA GLU A 6 -8.11 2.83 1.30
C GLU A 6 -7.47 1.45 1.15
N ALA A 7 -6.46 1.16 1.97
CA ALA A 7 -5.76 -0.12 1.96
C ALA A 7 -6.67 -1.28 2.38
N GLU A 8 -7.51 -1.08 3.40
CA GLU A 8 -8.47 -2.07 3.89
C GLU A 8 -9.47 -2.50 2.81
N GLN A 9 -9.93 -1.56 1.98
CA GLN A 9 -10.81 -1.87 0.87
C GLN A 9 -10.12 -2.76 -0.17
N ALA A 10 -8.84 -2.51 -0.46
CA ALA A 10 -8.07 -3.36 -1.37
C ALA A 10 -7.89 -4.77 -0.79
N GLU A 11 -7.57 -4.87 0.50
CA GLU A 11 -7.38 -6.15 1.19
C GLU A 11 -8.67 -6.97 1.24
N SER A 12 -9.82 -6.35 1.58
CA SER A 12 -11.12 -7.03 1.62
C SER A 12 -11.50 -7.64 0.27
N ILE A 13 -11.24 -6.96 -0.85
CA ILE A 13 -11.53 -7.48 -2.20
C ILE A 13 -10.76 -8.77 -2.48
N ILE A 14 -9.48 -8.83 -2.07
CA ILE A 14 -8.64 -10.02 -2.24
C ILE A 14 -9.04 -11.10 -1.24
N ALA A 15 -9.24 -10.75 0.03
CA ALA A 15 -9.59 -11.69 1.10
C ALA A 15 -10.95 -12.36 0.85
N GLU A 16 -11.92 -11.63 0.29
CA GLU A 16 -13.23 -12.15 -0.10
C GLU A 16 -13.21 -12.90 -1.44
N GLN A 17 -12.05 -13.08 -2.06
CA GLN A 17 -11.87 -13.76 -3.36
C GLN A 17 -12.69 -13.13 -4.49
N GLN A 18 -12.97 -11.82 -4.40
CA GLN A 18 -13.68 -11.09 -5.45
C GLN A 18 -12.76 -10.76 -6.64
N ALA A 19 -11.45 -10.72 -6.42
CA ALA A 19 -10.44 -10.56 -7.45
C ALA A 19 -9.08 -11.14 -7.00
N ASP A 20 -8.23 -11.49 -7.97
CA ASP A 20 -6.84 -11.90 -7.71
C ASP A 20 -5.86 -10.72 -7.68
N ALA A 21 -6.29 -9.55 -8.18
CA ALA A 21 -5.48 -8.34 -8.23
C ALA A 21 -6.34 -7.07 -8.20
N VAL A 22 -5.79 -6.02 -7.59
CA VAL A 22 -6.39 -4.67 -7.54
C VAL A 22 -5.55 -3.70 -8.35
N ALA A 23 -6.16 -3.06 -9.35
CA ALA A 23 -5.53 -2.00 -10.15
C ALA A 23 -5.87 -0.61 -9.61
N LEU A 24 -4.84 0.20 -9.34
CA LEU A 24 -4.97 1.59 -8.90
C LEU A 24 -4.70 2.55 -10.07
N ALA A 25 -5.56 3.55 -10.24
CA ALA A 25 -5.44 4.57 -11.29
C ALA A 25 -5.26 5.98 -10.71
N ARG A 26 -6.32 6.60 -10.19
CA ARG A 26 -6.23 7.96 -9.64
C ARG A 26 -5.53 8.00 -8.27
N GLY A 27 -5.67 6.94 -7.47
CA GLY A 27 -5.03 6.83 -6.17
C GLY A 27 -3.50 6.96 -6.25
N ILE A 28 -2.88 6.26 -7.21
CA ILE A 28 -1.41 6.31 -7.37
C ILE A 28 -0.91 7.66 -7.92
N LEU A 29 -1.75 8.41 -8.65
CA LEU A 29 -1.39 9.75 -9.11
C LEU A 29 -1.44 10.78 -7.97
N TYR A 30 -2.37 10.62 -7.04
CA TYR A 30 -2.51 11.49 -5.87
C TYR A 30 -1.47 11.16 -4.80
N ASP A 31 -1.23 9.86 -4.55
CA ASP A 31 -0.23 9.35 -3.61
C ASP A 31 0.65 8.28 -4.28
N PRO A 32 1.84 8.64 -4.79
CA PRO A 32 2.72 7.68 -5.45
C PRO A 32 3.34 6.66 -4.48
N HIS A 33 3.34 6.93 -3.17
CA HIS A 33 3.79 5.99 -2.15
C HIS A 33 2.63 5.23 -1.50
N TRP A 34 1.43 5.25 -2.12
CA TRP A 34 0.28 4.49 -1.64
C TRP A 34 0.60 3.03 -1.25
N PRO A 35 1.41 2.26 -2.02
CA PRO A 35 1.75 0.89 -1.61
C PRO A 35 2.51 0.81 -0.28
N TRP A 36 3.31 1.82 0.06
CA TRP A 36 4.06 1.87 1.32
C TRP A 36 3.13 2.19 2.48
N HIS A 37 2.16 3.08 2.26
CA HIS A 37 1.13 3.40 3.24
C HIS A 37 0.23 2.19 3.49
N ALA A 38 -0.23 1.51 2.44
CA ALA A 38 -1.00 0.28 2.54
C ALA A 38 -0.24 -0.82 3.28
N ALA A 39 1.05 -1.00 3.00
CA ALA A 39 1.87 -1.96 3.71
C ALA A 39 2.05 -1.61 5.20
N ALA A 40 2.24 -0.33 5.53
CA ALA A 40 2.30 0.12 6.93
C ALA A 40 0.98 -0.11 7.69
N GLU A 41 -0.15 0.06 7.02
CA GLU A 41 -1.49 -0.11 7.59
C GLU A 41 -1.86 -1.59 7.78
N LEU A 42 -1.54 -2.43 6.79
CA LEU A 42 -1.82 -3.87 6.80
C LEU A 42 -0.74 -4.70 7.50
N GLY A 43 0.34 -4.07 7.99
CA GLY A 43 1.46 -4.75 8.64
C GLY A 43 2.32 -5.59 7.68
N ALA A 44 2.29 -5.29 6.39
CA ALA A 44 3.09 -5.92 5.35
C ALA A 44 4.41 -5.16 5.08
N THR A 45 5.28 -5.75 4.27
CA THR A 45 6.53 -5.11 3.81
C THR A 45 6.57 -4.97 2.30
N VAL A 46 7.24 -3.91 1.83
CA VAL A 46 7.47 -3.59 0.41
C VAL A 46 8.94 -3.37 0.17
N LYS A 47 9.44 -3.88 -0.96
CA LYS A 47 10.81 -3.64 -1.39
C LYS A 47 10.91 -2.26 -2.01
N ALA A 48 11.75 -1.39 -1.43
CA ALA A 48 12.02 -0.08 -2.01
C ALA A 48 13.48 0.04 -2.48
N PRO A 49 13.78 0.99 -3.38
CA PRO A 49 15.14 1.39 -3.67
C PRO A 49 15.91 1.72 -2.37
N LYS A 50 17.18 1.30 -2.30
CA LYS A 50 18.04 1.44 -1.10
C LYS A 50 18.11 2.87 -0.55
N GLN A 51 17.93 3.86 -1.43
CA GLN A 51 17.91 5.27 -1.11
C GLN A 51 16.76 5.66 -0.17
N TYR A 52 15.65 4.90 -0.17
CA TYR A 52 14.45 5.16 0.63
C TYR A 52 14.37 4.35 1.92
N LEU A 53 15.37 3.53 2.25
CA LEU A 53 15.38 2.74 3.50
C LEU A 53 15.30 3.59 4.78
N ARG A 54 15.56 4.90 4.68
CA ARG A 54 15.51 5.84 5.82
C ARG A 54 14.30 6.79 5.76
N SER A 55 13.39 6.62 4.80
CA SER A 55 12.21 7.49 4.69
C SER A 55 11.04 7.06 5.58
N SER A 56 11.20 5.99 6.37
CA SER A 56 10.14 5.52 7.26
C SER A 56 9.85 6.52 8.39
N PRO A 57 8.57 6.82 8.68
CA PRO A 57 8.19 7.70 9.77
C PRO A 57 8.67 7.20 11.13
N HIS A 58 9.10 8.12 12.00
CA HIS A 58 9.45 7.80 13.38
C HIS A 58 8.22 7.29 14.14
N GLY A 59 8.39 6.22 14.95
CA GLY A 59 7.34 5.68 15.81
C GLY A 59 6.39 4.67 15.14
N ARG A 60 6.65 4.26 13.89
CA ARG A 60 5.95 3.16 13.22
C ARG A 60 6.95 2.10 12.75
N PRO A 61 6.58 0.81 12.72
CA PRO A 61 7.40 -0.20 12.06
C PRO A 61 7.62 0.20 10.60
N SER A 62 8.85 0.05 10.13
CA SER A 62 9.17 0.37 8.73
C SER A 62 8.46 -0.65 7.83
N PRO A 63 7.59 -0.21 6.90
CA PRO A 63 7.03 -1.10 5.90
C PRO A 63 8.04 -1.40 4.79
N ILE A 64 9.25 -0.82 4.83
CA ILE A 64 10.22 -0.88 3.74
C ILE A 64 11.28 -1.91 4.08
N GLU A 65 11.45 -2.90 3.20
CA GLU A 65 12.53 -3.91 3.22
C GLU A 65 13.65 -3.57 2.22
#